data_AF-A0A6C0D2L5-F1
#
_entry.id   AF-A0A6C0D2L5-F1
#
_cell.length_a   1.000
_cell.length_b   1.000
_cell.length_c   1.000
_cell.angle_alpha   90.00
_cell.angle_beta   90.00
_cell.angle_gamma   90.00
#
_symmetry.space_group_name_H-M   'P 1'
#
loop_
_entity.id
_entity.type
_entity.pdbx_description
1 polymer ?
#
loop_
_entity_poly.entity_id
_entity_poly.type
_entity_poly.pdbx_seq_one_letter_code
_entity_poly.pdbx_strand_id
1 'polypeptide(L)'
;MEHPYTEFDHLEGGREYFILRPNGKKYIGTFYAYEYSYLDDDKMETLAEFETKRLSYFFTIEDEFYDVEYTIINAYKARHNMELRALKKILKKVVNEDFEWK
;
A
#
# COMPACT_ATOMS: atom_id res chain seq x y z
N MET A 1 8.86 7.94 10.31
CA MET A 1 8.13 7.93 9.03
C MET A 1 7.56 6.54 8.97
N GLU A 2 6.27 6.37 9.27
CA GLU A 2 5.64 5.05 9.31
C GLU A 2 5.79 4.39 7.94
N HIS A 3 6.29 3.17 7.92
CA HIS A 3 6.46 2.41 6.69
C HIS A 3 5.07 2.18 6.09
N PRO A 4 4.82 2.56 4.82
CA PRO A 4 3.49 2.48 4.22
C PRO A 4 3.07 1.03 3.88
N TYR A 5 3.95 0.06 4.10
CA TYR A 5 3.71 -1.35 3.84
C TYR A 5 3.49 -2.11 5.15
N THR A 6 2.62 -3.12 5.08
CA THR A 6 2.38 -4.12 6.12
C THR A 6 3.53 -5.13 6.10
N GLU A 7 4.12 -5.38 7.28
CA GLU A 7 5.17 -6.40 7.41
C GLU A 7 4.61 -7.79 7.12
N PHE A 8 5.47 -8.68 6.61
CA PHE A 8 5.07 -10.03 6.21
C PHE A 8 4.36 -10.79 7.34
N ASP A 9 4.82 -10.70 8.58
CA ASP A 9 4.25 -11.39 9.76
C ASP A 9 2.99 -10.70 10.35
N HIS A 10 2.60 -9.55 9.79
CA HIS A 10 1.47 -8.73 10.25
C HIS A 10 0.30 -8.74 9.24
N LEU A 11 0.28 -9.69 8.32
CA LEU A 11 -0.85 -9.84 7.39
C LEU A 11 -2.08 -10.35 8.15
N GLU A 12 -3.22 -9.71 7.89
CA GLU A 12 -4.49 -10.02 8.55
C GLU A 12 -5.38 -10.84 7.62
N GLY A 13 -5.77 -12.04 8.05
CA GLY A 13 -6.61 -12.93 7.25
C GLY A 13 -7.91 -12.25 6.81
N GLY A 14 -8.24 -12.39 5.52
CA GLY A 14 -9.43 -11.77 4.91
C GLY A 14 -9.24 -10.33 4.45
N ARG A 15 -8.08 -9.70 4.69
CA ARG A 15 -7.77 -8.36 4.15
C ARG A 15 -7.21 -8.41 2.74
N GLU A 16 -7.54 -7.38 1.95
CA GLU A 16 -7.02 -7.19 0.60
C GLU A 16 -5.75 -6.33 0.60
N TYR A 17 -4.72 -6.78 -0.12
CA TYR A 17 -3.44 -6.10 -0.23
C TYR A 17 -3.05 -5.88 -1.69
N PHE A 18 -2.44 -4.73 -1.99
CA PHE A 18 -1.56 -4.59 -3.15
C PHE A 18 -0.21 -5.22 -2.81
N ILE A 19 0.30 -6.03 -3.72
CA ILE A 19 1.54 -6.78 -3.49
C ILE A 19 2.53 -6.39 -4.59
N LEU A 20 3.71 -5.92 -4.20
CA LEU A 20 4.79 -5.55 -5.12
C LEU A 20 5.95 -6.52 -4.94
N ARG A 21 6.24 -7.27 -6.01
CA ARG A 21 7.40 -8.16 -6.04
C ARG A 21 8.70 -7.40 -6.27
N PRO A 22 9.87 -7.92 -5.83
CA PRO A 22 11.17 -7.33 -6.13
C PRO A 22 11.45 -7.11 -7.62
N ASN A 23 10.87 -7.96 -8.48
CA ASN A 23 10.96 -7.82 -9.95
C ASN A 23 10.02 -6.75 -10.54
N GLY A 24 9.32 -5.98 -9.71
CA GLY A 24 8.41 -4.91 -10.10
C GLY A 24 7.00 -5.36 -10.51
N LYS A 25 6.71 -6.67 -10.51
CA LYS A 25 5.35 -7.16 -10.80
C LYS A 25 4.40 -6.82 -9.66
N LYS A 26 3.18 -6.42 -10.02
CA LYS A 26 2.14 -5.99 -9.10
C LYS A 26 0.97 -6.96 -9.11
N TYR A 27 0.46 -7.27 -7.93
CA TYR A 27 -0.69 -8.13 -7.71
C TYR A 27 -1.66 -7.46 -6.75
N ILE A 28 -2.89 -7.95 -6.75
CA ILE A 28 -3.91 -7.64 -5.75
C ILE A 28 -4.56 -8.95 -5.35
N GLY A 29 -4.73 -9.17 -4.06
CA GLY A 29 -5.33 -10.38 -3.54
C GLY A 29 -5.72 -10.24 -2.07
N THR A 30 -6.54 -11.17 -1.62
CA THR A 30 -6.97 -11.29 -0.23
C THR A 30 -6.04 -12.27 0.48
N PHE A 31 -5.42 -11.84 1.57
CA PHE A 31 -4.58 -12.72 2.37
C PHE A 31 -5.44 -13.80 3.02
N TYR A 32 -5.04 -15.06 2.86
CA TYR A 32 -5.75 -16.19 3.43
C TYR A 32 -5.03 -16.72 4.68
N ALA A 33 -3.82 -17.25 4.49
CA ALA A 33 -3.03 -17.86 5.55
C ALA A 33 -1.54 -17.93 5.19
N TYR A 34 -0.71 -18.25 6.17
CA TYR A 34 0.67 -18.66 5.91
C TYR A 34 0.73 -20.17 5.66
N GLU A 35 1.50 -20.57 4.67
CA GLU A 35 1.84 -21.96 4.37
C GLU A 35 3.34 -22.19 4.57
N TYR A 36 3.71 -23.43 4.89
CA TYR A 36 5.10 -23.85 5.03
C TYR A 36 5.46 -24.78 3.88
N SER A 37 6.51 -24.41 3.13
CA SER A 37 7.05 -25.22 2.04
C SER A 37 8.43 -25.77 2.43
N TYR A 38 8.64 -27.06 2.20
CA TYR A 38 9.94 -27.70 2.38
C TYR A 38 10.70 -27.62 1.06
N LEU A 39 11.82 -26.89 1.06
CA LEU A 39 12.70 -26.79 -0.10
C LEU A 39 13.73 -27.93 -0.12
N ASP A 40 14.14 -28.41 1.06
CA ASP A 40 15.05 -29.55 1.29
C ASP A 40 14.86 -30.05 2.74
N ASP A 41 15.47 -31.17 3.12
CA ASP A 41 15.30 -31.83 4.44
C ASP A 41 15.54 -30.88 5.65
N ASP A 42 16.36 -29.84 5.48
CA ASP A 42 16.71 -28.86 6.54
C ASP A 42 16.21 -27.42 6.27
N LYS A 43 15.50 -27.17 5.16
CA LYS A 43 15.08 -25.80 4.77
C LYS A 43 13.58 -25.68 4.59
N MET A 44 12.96 -24.95 5.52
CA MET A 44 11.56 -24.56 5.46
C MET A 44 11.44 -23.09 5.09
N GLU A 45 10.56 -22.78 4.14
CA GLU A 45 10.20 -21.42 3.75
C GLU A 45 8.74 -21.16 4.13
N THR A 46 8.49 -20.00 4.74
CA THR A 46 7.13 -19.53 5.02
C THR A 46 6.64 -18.71 3.84
N LEU A 47 5.49 -19.08 3.30
CA LEU A 47 4.83 -18.42 2.19
C LEU A 47 3.51 -17.82 2.65
N ALA A 48 3.19 -16.62 2.20
CA ALA A 48 1.87 -16.03 2.38
C ALA A 48 0.98 -16.42 1.19
N GLU A 49 -0.10 -17.15 1.46
CA GLU A 49 -1.11 -17.47 0.47
C GLU A 49 -2.11 -16.33 0.32
N PHE A 50 -2.33 -15.93 -0.93
CA PHE A 50 -3.32 -14.94 -1.31
C PHE A 50 -4.30 -15.52 -2.31
N GLU A 51 -5.59 -15.36 -2.02
CA GLU A 51 -6.65 -15.67 -2.96
C GLU A 51 -6.90 -14.46 -3.88
N THR A 52 -6.88 -14.71 -5.18
CA THR A 52 -7.35 -13.75 -6.19
C THR A 52 -8.63 -14.27 -6.81
N LYS A 53 -9.33 -13.44 -7.61
CA LYS A 53 -10.61 -13.81 -8.25
C LYS A 53 -10.64 -15.15 -9.02
N ARG A 54 -9.48 -15.73 -9.35
CA ARG A 54 -9.39 -16.95 -10.16
C ARG A 54 -8.32 -17.95 -9.71
N LEU A 55 -7.36 -17.55 -8.89
CA LEU A 55 -6.16 -18.33 -8.57
C LEU A 55 -5.63 -17.98 -7.17
N SER A 56 -5.06 -18.95 -6.47
CA SER A 56 -4.19 -18.70 -5.32
C SER A 56 -2.77 -18.39 -5.79
N TYR A 57 -2.13 -17.43 -5.13
CA TYR A 57 -0.72 -17.09 -5.34
C TYR A 57 0.02 -17.09 -4.01
N PHE A 58 1.28 -17.51 -4.07
CA PHE A 58 2.18 -17.51 -2.92
C PHE A 58 3.19 -16.37 -3.04
N PHE A 59 3.41 -15.69 -1.93
CA PHE A 59 4.34 -14.58 -1.76
C PHE A 59 5.26 -14.83 -0.57
N THR A 60 6.38 -14.14 -0.55
CA THR A 60 7.48 -14.32 0.41
C THR A 60 7.69 -13.04 1.23
N ILE A 61 8.56 -13.12 2.23
CA ILE A 61 8.97 -11.95 3.03
C ILE A 61 9.67 -10.85 2.22
N GLU A 62 10.17 -11.16 1.02
CA GLU A 62 10.80 -10.19 0.13
C GLU A 62 9.78 -9.33 -0.64
N ASP A 63 8.51 -9.72 -0.64
CA ASP A 63 7.45 -8.97 -1.28
C ASP A 63 6.94 -7.84 -0.37
N GLU A 64 6.54 -6.71 -0.95
CA GLU A 64 5.97 -5.59 -0.20
C GLU A 64 4.45 -5.66 -0.24
N PHE A 65 3.80 -5.53 0.92
CA PHE A 65 2.35 -5.63 1.07
C PHE A 65 1.76 -4.29 1.48
N TYR A 66 0.74 -3.81 0.79
CA TYR A 66 0.09 -2.54 1.08
C TYR A 66 -1.41 -2.76 1.25
N ASP A 67 -1.93 -2.52 2.45
CA ASP A 67 -3.37 -2.61 2.70
C ASP A 67 -4.13 -1.69 1.72
N VAL A 68 -5.07 -2.27 0.97
CA VAL A 68 -5.77 -1.56 -0.11
C VAL A 68 -6.62 -0.43 0.45
N GLU A 69 -7.34 -0.67 1.54
CA GLU A 69 -8.24 0.31 2.16
C GLU A 69 -7.45 1.52 2.67
N TYR A 70 -6.38 1.26 3.44
CA TYR A 70 -5.47 2.26 3.95
C TYR A 70 -4.83 3.09 2.82
N THR A 71 -4.38 2.42 1.76
CA THR A 71 -3.76 3.06 0.59
C THR A 71 -4.75 4.00 -0.10
N ILE A 72 -5.98 3.57 -0.33
CA ILE A 72 -7.04 4.37 -0.95
C ILE A 72 -7.38 5.58 -0.09
N ILE A 73 -7.61 5.39 1.22
CA ILE A 73 -7.94 6.48 2.14
C ILE A 73 -6.84 7.55 2.17
N ASN A 74 -5.57 7.13 2.22
CA ASN A 74 -4.46 8.07 2.23
C ASN A 74 -4.24 8.76 0.90
N ALA A 75 -4.49 8.08 -0.23
CA ALA A 75 -4.47 8.71 -1.55
C ALA A 75 -5.51 9.83 -1.64
N TYR A 76 -6.73 9.60 -1.13
CA TYR A 76 -7.76 10.63 -1.06
C TYR A 76 -7.36 11.82 -0.19
N LYS A 77 -6.83 11.55 1.02
CA LYS A 77 -6.34 12.60 1.92
C LYS A 77 -5.20 13.40 1.30
N ALA A 78 -4.25 12.73 0.66
CA ALA A 78 -3.12 13.36 -0.01
C ALA A 78 -3.59 14.28 -1.13
N ARG A 79 -4.52 13.83 -1.99
CA ARG A 79 -5.11 14.64 -3.06
C ARG A 79 -5.81 15.86 -2.51
N HIS A 80 -6.66 15.69 -1.50
CA HIS A 80 -7.37 16.80 -0.87
C HIS A 80 -6.40 17.84 -0.28
N ASN A 81 -5.33 17.39 0.37
CA ASN A 81 -4.29 18.28 0.90
C ASN A 81 -3.54 19.03 -0.19
N MET A 82 -3.29 18.40 -1.35
CA MET A 82 -2.69 19.07 -2.51
C MET A 82 -3.61 20.15 -3.09
N GLU A 83 -4.89 19.84 -3.25
CA GLU A 83 -5.91 20.80 -3.71
C GLU A 83 -6.02 21.99 -2.75
N LEU A 84 -6.06 21.74 -1.45
CA LEU A 84 -6.10 22.79 -0.43
C LEU A 84 -4.85 23.68 -0.47
N ARG A 85 -3.66 23.09 -0.67
CA ARG A 85 -2.41 23.86 -0.82
C ARG A 85 -2.43 24.73 -2.08
N ALA A 86 -2.92 24.18 -3.20
CA ALA A 86 -3.06 24.94 -4.43
C ALA A 86 -4.05 26.11 -4.26
N LEU A 87 -5.21 25.86 -3.67
CA LEU A 87 -6.21 26.88 -3.36
C LEU A 87 -5.66 27.98 -2.46
N LYS A 88 -4.97 27.61 -1.36
CA LYS A 88 -4.32 28.58 -0.46
C LYS A 88 -3.29 29.45 -1.19
N LYS A 89 -2.54 28.89 -2.13
CA LYS A 89 -1.58 29.64 -2.95
C LYS A 89 -2.28 30.64 -3.86
N ILE A 90 -3.39 30.25 -4.50
CA ILE A 90 -4.20 31.13 -5.34
C ILE A 90 -4.83 32.24 -4.51
N LEU A 91 -5.48 31.90 -3.39
CA LEU A 91 -6.09 32.88 -2.49
C LEU A 91 -5.07 33.89 -1.97
N LYS A 92 -3.88 33.44 -1.54
CA LYS A 92 -2.80 34.34 -1.12
C LYS A 92 -2.37 35.28 -2.25
N LYS A 93 -2.30 34.78 -3.48
CA LYS A 93 -1.96 35.60 -4.66
C LYS A 93 -3.04 36.66 -4.90
N VAL A 94 -4.31 36.26 -4.98
CA VAL A 94 -5.45 37.17 -5.20
C VAL A 94 -5.53 38.24 -4.12
N VAL A 95 -5.45 37.87 -2.83
CA VAL A 95 -5.47 38.86 -1.74
C VAL A 95 -4.28 39.81 -1.82
N ASN A 96 -3.09 39.33 -2.14
CA ASN A 96 -1.91 40.19 -2.24
C ASN A 96 -1.94 41.11 -3.49
N GLU A 97 -2.53 40.66 -4.59
CA GLU A 97 -2.64 41.42 -5.84
C GLU A 97 -3.78 42.44 -5.79
N ASP A 98 -4.94 42.08 -5.24
CA ASP A 98 -6.13 42.93 -5.23
C ASP A 98 -6.19 43.91 -4.05
N PHE A 99 -5.50 43.61 -2.94
CA PHE A 99 -5.61 44.44 -1.72
C PHE A 99 -4.37 45.27 -1.36
N GLU A 100 -3.30 45.30 -2.17
CA GLU A 100 -2.02 46.03 -1.91
C GLU A 100 -1.84 46.36 -0.41
N TRP A 101 -1.64 45.34 0.44
CA TRP A 101 -1.35 45.61 1.85
C TRP A 101 0.04 46.26 1.92
N LYS A 102 0.07 47.59 1.88
CA LYS A 102 1.21 48.45 2.23
C LYS A 102 1.39 48.54 3.73
#